data_AF-A0A2N0HU27-F1
#
_entry.id   AF-A0A2N0HU27-F1
#
_cell.length_a   1.000
_cell.length_b   1.000
_cell.length_c   1.000
_cell.angle_alpha   90.00
_cell.angle_beta   90.00
_cell.angle_gamma   90.00
#
_symmetry.space_group_name_H-M   'P 1'
#
loop_
_entity.id
_entity.type
_entity.pdbx_description
1 polymer ?
#
loop_
_entity_poly.entity_id
_entity_poly.type
_entity_poly.pdbx_seq_one_letter_code
_entity_poly.pdbx_strand_id
1 'polypeptide(L)'
;MDSVASGLVYGMCLFFPLIPIFFNKRFDLKSRIFVNLLIFFPTFIFAALRGYAGTDTKMYRDNFDSFRITSIFELSTTDPIFYFIQMIIKNSGGKFQTFALFQALFCWILFSIGAAKIDKSIPLFGVGLLPVLFVDATFNGMRYGMAFALTSVIILLIPKVRPTLGMLMAVIPGLIHSSMLIIMISTGCGILLLLLGIGIVVMDPRLIAIFQYFQYKASDYSEISRPSVFSGLFPIVQTIAIIFIARISKVPLRWGINLYCISILLALLSLVISYFSMSGLRLLQIAVFLLAISVSSSIERENITIKAKYLVLLIGILGVVNFLRQIFLVGPEGNVLFAPYDFF
;
A
#
# COMPACT_ATOMS: atom_id res chain seq x y z
N MET A 1 31.56 7.14 -0.54
CA MET A 1 31.47 5.67 -0.36
C MET A 1 30.02 5.21 -0.20
N ASP A 2 29.07 6.14 -0.12
CA ASP A 2 27.66 5.89 0.26
C ASP A 2 26.78 5.37 -0.89
N SER A 3 27.19 5.58 -2.15
CA SER A 3 26.45 5.09 -3.34
C SER A 3 26.56 3.57 -3.55
N VAL A 4 27.66 2.96 -3.12
CA VAL A 4 27.89 1.51 -3.28
C VAL A 4 27.16 0.72 -2.19
N ALA A 5 27.16 1.25 -0.96
CA ALA A 5 26.41 0.67 0.16
C ALA A 5 24.91 0.71 -0.12
N SER A 6 24.36 1.87 -0.52
CA SER A 6 22.96 1.99 -0.94
C SER A 6 22.63 1.06 -2.13
N GLY A 7 23.50 0.97 -3.14
CA GLY A 7 23.30 0.05 -4.27
C GLY A 7 23.20 -1.44 -3.87
N LEU A 8 24.06 -1.90 -2.98
CA LEU A 8 24.05 -3.28 -2.44
C LEU A 8 22.80 -3.56 -1.61
N VAL A 9 22.41 -2.60 -0.78
CA VAL A 9 21.21 -2.60 0.05
C VAL A 9 19.95 -2.77 -0.79
N TYR A 10 19.81 -1.98 -1.86
CA TYR A 10 18.72 -2.13 -2.81
C TYR A 10 18.82 -3.46 -3.53
N GLY A 11 20.01 -3.85 -3.99
CA GLY A 11 20.30 -5.18 -4.56
C GLY A 11 19.73 -6.32 -3.71
N MET A 12 19.97 -6.28 -2.40
CA MET A 12 19.47 -7.25 -1.44
C MET A 12 17.94 -7.21 -1.35
N CYS A 13 17.32 -6.05 -1.18
CA CYS A 13 15.85 -5.91 -1.16
C CYS A 13 15.14 -6.47 -2.40
N LEU A 14 15.86 -6.68 -3.50
CA LEU A 14 15.34 -7.22 -4.77
C LEU A 14 15.62 -8.72 -4.94
N PHE A 15 16.82 -9.15 -4.54
CA PHE A 15 17.22 -10.55 -4.64
C PHE A 15 16.50 -11.42 -3.62
N PHE A 16 16.32 -10.93 -2.39
CA PHE A 16 15.68 -11.70 -1.33
C PHE A 16 14.24 -12.10 -1.68
N PRO A 17 13.39 -11.22 -2.25
CA PRO A 17 12.07 -11.60 -2.74
C PRO A 17 12.07 -12.68 -3.82
N LEU A 18 13.16 -12.88 -4.58
CA LEU A 18 13.25 -13.94 -5.60
C LEU A 18 13.55 -15.32 -5.01
N ILE A 19 14.21 -15.38 -3.85
CA ILE A 19 14.50 -16.62 -3.11
C ILE A 19 13.24 -17.51 -2.92
N PRO A 20 12.07 -17.02 -2.48
CA PRO A 20 10.90 -17.86 -2.28
C PRO A 20 10.39 -18.54 -3.55
N ILE A 21 10.78 -18.11 -4.76
CA ILE A 21 10.44 -18.81 -6.02
C ILE A 21 10.93 -20.27 -5.95
N PHE A 22 12.08 -20.50 -5.32
CA PHE A 22 12.71 -21.83 -5.22
C PHE A 22 12.18 -22.68 -4.06
N PHE A 23 11.54 -22.05 -3.07
CA PHE A 23 11.27 -22.68 -1.77
C PHE A 23 9.78 -22.84 -1.42
N ASN A 24 8.89 -22.04 -2.02
CA ASN A 24 7.53 -21.87 -1.48
C ASN A 24 6.61 -23.11 -1.62
N LYS A 25 6.88 -24.02 -2.56
CA LYS A 25 6.00 -25.18 -2.82
C LYS A 25 6.00 -26.27 -1.74
N ARG A 26 6.99 -26.31 -0.85
CA ARG A 26 7.17 -27.43 0.10
C ARG A 26 6.82 -27.10 1.55
N PHE A 27 6.44 -25.86 1.84
CA PHE A 27 6.30 -25.37 3.21
C PHE A 27 4.85 -25.28 3.67
N ASP A 28 4.62 -25.65 4.94
CA ASP A 28 3.37 -25.37 5.64
C ASP A 28 3.22 -23.85 5.87
N LEU A 29 2.03 -23.40 6.30
CA LEU A 29 1.76 -21.96 6.44
C LEU A 29 2.72 -21.28 7.42
N LYS A 30 3.07 -21.94 8.53
CA LYS A 30 3.99 -21.37 9.53
C LYS A 30 5.39 -21.18 8.94
N SER A 31 5.90 -22.20 8.25
CA SER A 31 7.20 -22.11 7.57
C SER A 31 7.18 -21.04 6.47
N ARG A 32 6.08 -20.90 5.70
CA ARG A 32 5.95 -19.83 4.71
C ARG A 32 5.99 -18.44 5.34
N ILE A 33 5.31 -18.23 6.46
CA ILE A 33 5.37 -16.95 7.20
C ILE A 33 6.79 -16.68 7.67
N PHE A 34 7.45 -17.67 8.26
CA PHE A 34 8.82 -17.54 8.75
C PHE A 34 9.81 -17.24 7.62
N VAL A 35 9.71 -17.95 6.51
CA VAL A 35 10.51 -17.72 5.30
C VAL A 35 10.30 -16.29 4.79
N ASN A 36 9.05 -15.83 4.66
CA ASN A 36 8.76 -14.45 4.26
C ASN A 36 9.29 -13.41 5.24
N LEU A 37 9.22 -13.67 6.56
CA LEU A 37 9.82 -12.78 7.56
C LEU A 37 11.32 -12.64 7.31
N LEU A 38 12.05 -13.74 7.12
CA LEU A 38 13.49 -13.71 6.82
C LEU A 38 13.80 -13.00 5.51
N ILE A 39 13.02 -13.26 4.46
CA ILE A 39 13.19 -12.65 3.15
C ILE A 39 12.95 -11.14 3.18
N PHE A 40 11.94 -10.68 3.92
CA PHE A 40 11.61 -9.26 4.02
C PHE A 40 12.36 -8.55 5.14
N PHE A 41 13.15 -9.28 5.93
CA PHE A 41 13.93 -8.72 7.03
C PHE A 41 14.88 -7.60 6.59
N PRO A 42 15.63 -7.71 5.46
CA PRO A 42 16.45 -6.61 4.97
C PRO A 42 15.63 -5.34 4.74
N THR A 43 14.50 -5.45 4.04
CA THR A 43 13.61 -4.31 3.76
C THR A 43 13.05 -3.70 5.05
N PHE A 44 12.72 -4.53 6.05
CA PHE A 44 12.34 -4.05 7.39
C PHE A 44 13.47 -3.26 8.05
N ILE A 45 14.71 -3.78 8.05
CA ILE A 45 15.86 -3.10 8.63
C ILE A 45 16.07 -1.75 7.94
N PHE A 46 15.95 -1.67 6.61
CA PHE A 46 16.03 -0.39 5.92
C PHE A 46 14.92 0.57 6.31
N ALA A 47 13.68 0.11 6.41
CA ALA A 47 12.57 0.95 6.83
C ALA A 47 12.70 1.41 8.29
N ALA A 48 13.25 0.56 9.17
CA ALA A 48 13.49 0.87 10.58
C ALA A 48 14.65 1.85 10.78
N LEU A 49 15.71 1.72 9.97
CA LEU A 49 16.94 2.53 10.05
C LEU A 49 16.95 3.71 9.07
N ARG A 50 15.85 3.99 8.38
CA ARG A 50 15.77 5.04 7.34
C ARG A 50 16.04 6.47 7.84
N GLY A 51 16.10 6.69 9.15
CA GLY A 51 16.27 8.00 9.74
C GLY A 51 15.18 8.97 9.28
N TYR A 52 15.58 10.08 8.65
CA TYR A 52 14.68 11.13 8.14
C TYR A 52 14.32 10.99 6.66
N ALA A 53 14.67 9.87 6.03
CA ALA A 53 14.41 9.68 4.61
C ALA A 53 12.92 9.48 4.28
N GLY A 54 12.51 10.00 3.13
CA GLY A 54 11.15 9.92 2.57
C GLY A 54 10.45 11.28 2.49
N THR A 55 9.64 11.48 1.45
CA THR A 55 9.04 12.81 1.17
C THR A 55 8.17 13.35 2.28
N ASP A 56 7.30 12.50 2.83
CA ASP A 56 6.33 12.96 3.82
C ASP A 56 6.87 12.75 5.25
N THR A 57 8.09 12.20 5.41
CA THR A 57 8.69 11.89 6.72
C THR A 57 8.86 13.13 7.58
N LYS A 58 9.28 14.25 6.98
CA LYS A 58 9.36 15.53 7.70
C LYS A 58 8.00 15.96 8.23
N MET A 59 6.96 15.94 7.39
CA MET A 59 5.60 16.28 7.80
C MET A 59 5.09 15.34 8.90
N TYR A 60 5.34 14.04 8.80
CA TYR A 60 4.97 13.09 9.85
C TYR A 60 5.69 13.35 11.16
N ARG A 61 6.97 13.70 11.10
CA ARG A 61 7.75 14.07 12.27
C ARG A 61 7.22 15.36 12.89
N ASP A 62 7.03 16.40 12.10
CA ASP A 62 6.55 17.70 12.58
C ASP A 62 5.18 17.53 13.25
N ASN A 63 4.28 16.74 12.65
CA ASN A 63 3.00 16.37 13.24
C ASN A 63 3.15 15.57 14.55
N PHE A 64 4.10 14.63 14.62
CA PHE A 64 4.36 13.84 15.83
C PHE A 64 5.02 14.67 16.95
N ASP A 65 5.90 15.61 16.59
CA ASP A 65 6.67 16.43 17.51
C ASP A 65 5.81 17.56 18.08
N SER A 66 5.01 18.22 17.22
CA SER A 66 4.02 19.23 17.61
C SER A 66 2.76 18.68 18.27
N PHE A 67 2.59 17.34 18.26
CA PHE A 67 1.45 16.66 18.86
C PHE A 67 1.24 17.10 20.31
N ARG A 68 0.10 17.75 20.58
CA ARG A 68 -0.38 18.06 21.93
C ARG A 68 -1.77 17.47 22.08
N ILE A 69 -2.02 16.86 23.24
CA ILE A 69 -3.37 16.37 23.57
C ILE A 69 -4.19 17.59 24.01
N THR A 70 -4.53 18.45 23.06
CA THR A 70 -5.24 19.70 23.34
C THR A 70 -6.72 19.60 22.99
N SER A 71 -7.13 18.77 22.04
CA SER A 71 -8.55 18.50 21.80
C SER A 71 -8.83 17.25 20.97
N ILE A 72 -10.03 16.67 21.15
CA ILE A 72 -10.60 15.63 20.26
C ILE A 72 -10.84 16.19 18.83
N PHE A 73 -10.85 17.51 18.64
CA PHE A 73 -11.11 18.13 17.33
C PHE A 73 -9.90 18.12 16.38
N GLU A 74 -8.68 17.84 16.85
CA GLU A 74 -7.50 17.63 15.98
C GLU A 74 -7.56 16.29 15.22
N LEU A 75 -8.52 15.41 15.53
CA LEU A 75 -8.91 14.28 14.68
C LEU A 75 -9.40 14.71 13.28
N SER A 76 -9.70 16.00 13.07
CA SER A 76 -10.18 16.55 11.80
C SER A 76 -9.09 16.77 10.74
N THR A 77 -7.83 16.46 11.01
CA THR A 77 -6.73 16.59 10.01
C THR A 77 -5.96 15.28 9.78
N THR A 78 -6.12 14.29 10.66
CA THR A 78 -5.35 13.04 10.63
C THR A 78 -6.24 11.80 10.69
N ASP A 79 -5.84 10.73 10.00
CA ASP A 79 -6.61 9.50 9.93
C ASP A 79 -6.68 8.83 11.34
N PRO A 80 -7.87 8.41 11.84
CA PRO A 80 -8.08 8.13 13.27
C PRO A 80 -7.18 7.07 13.90
N ILE A 81 -6.96 5.94 13.24
CA ILE A 81 -6.12 4.87 13.79
C ILE A 81 -4.65 5.30 13.81
N PHE A 82 -4.23 6.04 12.78
CA PHE A 82 -2.87 6.56 12.69
C PHE A 82 -2.61 7.61 13.78
N TYR A 83 -3.59 8.47 14.06
CA TYR A 83 -3.57 9.40 15.20
C TYR A 83 -3.45 8.66 16.53
N PHE A 84 -4.29 7.63 16.74
CA PHE A 84 -4.30 6.86 17.98
C PHE A 84 -2.95 6.18 18.29
N ILE A 85 -2.28 5.63 17.28
CA ILE A 85 -0.96 5.01 17.45
C ILE A 85 0.09 6.05 17.81
N GLN A 86 0.08 7.22 17.16
CA GLN A 86 0.99 8.33 17.52
C GLN A 86 0.78 8.75 18.97
N MET A 87 -0.48 8.90 19.39
CA MET A 87 -0.84 9.26 20.76
C MET A 87 -0.31 8.26 21.79
N ILE A 88 -0.47 6.95 21.55
CA ILE A 88 0.04 5.91 22.46
C ILE A 88 1.56 6.02 22.60
N ILE A 89 2.28 6.12 21.48
CA ILE A 89 3.75 6.13 21.49
C ILE A 89 4.28 7.44 22.09
N LYS A 90 3.65 8.58 21.82
CA LYS A 90 4.05 9.86 22.41
C LYS A 90 3.83 9.86 23.92
N ASN A 91 2.68 9.35 24.39
CA ASN A 91 2.34 9.29 25.81
C ASN A 91 3.21 8.32 26.61
N SER A 92 3.78 7.30 25.97
CA SER A 92 4.77 6.42 26.60
C SER A 92 6.18 7.03 26.63
N GLY A 93 6.35 8.29 26.21
CA GLY A 93 7.65 8.96 26.13
C GLY A 93 8.47 8.57 24.89
N GLY A 94 7.85 7.89 23.92
CA GLY A 94 8.50 7.49 22.67
C GLY A 94 8.81 8.69 21.77
N LYS A 95 9.89 8.55 21.00
CA LYS A 95 10.28 9.52 19.96
C LYS A 95 9.70 9.11 18.61
N PHE A 96 9.79 9.99 17.61
CA PHE A 96 9.36 9.68 16.25
C PHE A 96 10.02 8.42 15.68
N GLN A 97 11.29 8.16 16.04
CA GLN A 97 12.00 6.94 15.64
C GLN A 97 11.33 5.66 16.18
N THR A 98 10.81 5.71 17.40
CA THR A 98 10.03 4.60 17.99
C THR A 98 8.74 4.35 17.21
N PHE A 99 8.07 5.42 16.80
CA PHE A 99 6.88 5.35 15.96
C PHE A 99 7.20 4.77 14.57
N ALA A 100 8.28 5.21 13.92
CA ALA A 100 8.74 4.68 12.64
C ALA A 100 9.11 3.19 12.73
N LEU A 101 9.84 2.79 13.78
CA LEU A 101 10.19 1.39 14.03
C LEU A 101 8.94 0.52 14.21
N PHE A 102 7.98 0.97 15.03
CA PHE A 102 6.71 0.26 15.24
C PHE A 102 5.95 0.08 13.92
N GLN A 103 5.87 1.14 13.12
CA GLN A 103 5.18 1.12 11.83
C GLN A 103 5.86 0.18 10.83
N ALA A 104 7.20 0.20 10.74
CA ALA A 104 7.97 -0.72 9.91
C ALA A 104 7.76 -2.18 10.35
N LEU A 105 7.80 -2.44 11.67
CA LEU A 105 7.59 -3.77 12.25
C LEU A 105 6.18 -4.30 11.94
N PHE A 106 5.17 -3.46 12.12
CA PHE A 106 3.78 -3.79 11.83
C PHE A 106 3.59 -4.14 10.35
N CYS A 107 4.14 -3.33 9.44
CA CYS A 107 4.09 -3.60 8.01
C CYS A 107 4.82 -4.91 7.67
N TRP A 108 6.01 -5.14 8.22
CA TRP A 108 6.80 -6.35 7.97
C TRP A 108 6.05 -7.63 8.35
N ILE A 109 5.45 -7.65 9.54
CA ILE A 109 4.68 -8.80 10.01
C ILE A 109 3.46 -9.04 9.10
N LEU A 110 2.66 -8.00 8.87
CA LEU A 110 1.39 -8.16 8.13
C LEU A 110 1.61 -8.50 6.66
N PHE A 111 2.59 -7.87 6.01
CA PHE A 111 2.95 -8.20 4.64
C PHE A 111 3.51 -9.63 4.52
N SER A 112 4.30 -10.09 5.50
CA SER A 112 4.78 -11.48 5.54
C SER A 112 3.63 -12.48 5.66
N ILE A 113 2.64 -12.18 6.52
CA ILE A 113 1.43 -13.00 6.69
C ILE A 113 0.55 -12.97 5.43
N GLY A 114 0.34 -11.79 4.84
CA GLY A 114 -0.44 -11.60 3.62
C GLY A 114 0.18 -12.38 2.46
N ALA A 115 1.47 -12.19 2.22
CA ALA A 115 2.22 -12.93 1.19
C ALA A 115 2.15 -14.45 1.41
N ALA A 116 2.35 -14.94 2.64
CA ALA A 116 2.33 -16.39 2.92
C ALA A 116 0.97 -17.06 2.68
N LYS A 117 -0.12 -16.27 2.73
CA LYS A 117 -1.49 -16.74 2.48
C LYS A 117 -1.93 -16.56 1.03
N ILE A 118 -1.47 -15.49 0.36
CA ILE A 118 -1.74 -15.23 -1.07
C ILE A 118 -0.90 -16.18 -1.93
N ASP A 119 0.41 -16.18 -1.71
CA ASP A 119 1.38 -16.88 -2.54
C ASP A 119 1.58 -18.31 -2.04
N LYS A 120 0.74 -19.23 -2.50
CA LYS A 120 0.83 -20.65 -2.10
C LYS A 120 1.87 -21.42 -2.89
N SER A 121 2.06 -21.10 -4.16
CA SER A 121 2.90 -21.89 -5.07
C SER A 121 4.02 -21.07 -5.71
N ILE A 122 3.73 -19.84 -6.11
CA ILE A 122 4.70 -18.91 -6.70
C ILE A 122 4.52 -17.57 -5.95
N PRO A 123 5.61 -16.91 -5.52
CA PRO A 123 5.56 -15.63 -4.81
C PRO A 123 5.18 -14.47 -5.74
N LEU A 124 3.91 -14.41 -6.15
CA LEU A 124 3.38 -13.40 -7.07
C LEU A 124 3.27 -12.03 -6.39
N PHE A 125 2.67 -12.01 -5.20
CA PHE A 125 2.50 -10.80 -4.41
C PHE A 125 3.81 -10.37 -3.73
N GLY A 126 4.54 -11.34 -3.18
CA GLY A 126 5.80 -11.14 -2.46
C GLY A 126 6.97 -10.66 -3.32
N VAL A 127 7.08 -11.09 -4.58
CA VAL A 127 8.09 -10.59 -5.52
C VAL A 127 7.62 -9.31 -6.20
N GLY A 128 6.38 -9.30 -6.68
CA GLY A 128 5.99 -8.35 -7.71
C GLY A 128 5.55 -6.98 -7.19
N LEU A 129 5.02 -6.93 -5.98
CA LEU A 129 4.45 -5.70 -5.44
C LEU A 129 4.95 -5.37 -4.06
N LEU A 130 5.29 -6.37 -3.26
CA LEU A 130 5.70 -6.13 -1.89
C LEU A 130 6.97 -5.28 -1.81
N PRO A 131 8.02 -5.41 -2.64
CA PRO A 131 9.17 -4.51 -2.56
C PRO A 131 8.81 -3.06 -2.91
N VAL A 132 8.02 -2.87 -3.97
CA VAL A 132 7.58 -1.55 -4.43
C VAL A 132 6.67 -0.88 -3.40
N LEU A 133 5.67 -1.60 -2.91
CA LEU A 133 4.70 -1.09 -1.94
C LEU A 133 5.28 -1.00 -0.55
N PHE A 134 6.15 -1.93 -0.14
CA PHE A 134 6.77 -1.86 1.18
C PHE A 134 7.69 -0.66 1.23
N VAL A 135 8.60 -0.48 0.26
CA VAL A 135 9.52 0.64 0.28
C VAL A 135 8.76 1.96 0.09
N ASP A 136 7.90 2.08 -0.93
CA ASP A 136 7.17 3.33 -1.13
C ASP A 136 6.23 3.65 0.05
N ALA A 137 5.61 2.65 0.67
CA ALA A 137 4.62 2.87 1.72
C ALA A 137 5.16 2.84 3.15
N THR A 138 6.35 2.33 3.40
CA THR A 138 7.03 2.51 4.69
C THR A 138 7.94 3.74 4.69
N PHE A 139 8.47 4.15 3.53
CA PHE A 139 9.36 5.30 3.44
C PHE A 139 8.61 6.60 3.13
N ASN A 140 7.72 6.62 2.13
CA ASN A 140 7.12 7.88 1.70
C ASN A 140 5.78 8.17 2.35
N GLY A 141 4.99 7.15 2.67
CA GLY A 141 3.73 7.38 3.39
C GLY A 141 3.34 6.29 4.35
N MET A 142 3.81 6.50 5.56
CA MET A 142 3.61 5.61 6.70
C MET A 142 2.13 5.19 6.90
N ARG A 143 1.21 6.13 6.63
CA ARG A 143 -0.24 5.92 6.67
C ARG A 143 -0.71 4.85 5.70
N TYR A 144 -0.48 5.06 4.40
CA TYR A 144 -1.00 4.13 3.40
C TYR A 144 -0.24 2.80 3.41
N GLY A 145 1.01 2.76 3.88
CA GLY A 145 1.72 1.49 4.08
C GLY A 145 1.10 0.58 5.11
N MET A 146 0.74 1.13 6.27
CA MET A 146 -0.03 0.36 7.25
C MET A 146 -1.38 -0.08 6.70
N ALA A 147 -2.06 0.81 5.95
CA ALA A 147 -3.36 0.50 5.38
C ALA A 147 -3.27 -0.62 4.32
N PHE A 148 -2.22 -0.63 3.49
CA PHE A 148 -1.94 -1.71 2.53
C PHE A 148 -1.55 -3.02 3.23
N ALA A 149 -0.66 -2.97 4.21
CA ALA A 149 -0.24 -4.16 4.95
C ALA A 149 -1.46 -4.83 5.61
N LEU A 150 -2.31 -4.04 6.26
CA LEU A 150 -3.55 -4.53 6.88
C LEU A 150 -4.54 -5.07 5.84
N THR A 151 -4.71 -4.36 4.72
CA THR A 151 -5.54 -4.82 3.62
C THR A 151 -5.12 -6.20 3.14
N SER A 152 -3.82 -6.43 2.95
CA SER A 152 -3.30 -7.70 2.41
C SER A 152 -3.73 -8.92 3.23
N VAL A 153 -4.00 -8.73 4.53
CA VAL A 153 -4.50 -9.77 5.43
C VAL A 153 -6.02 -9.83 5.43
N ILE A 154 -6.69 -8.67 5.59
CA ILE A 154 -8.14 -8.58 5.73
C ILE A 154 -8.87 -9.16 4.51
N ILE A 155 -8.36 -8.86 3.33
CA ILE A 155 -8.93 -9.29 2.04
C ILE A 155 -9.04 -10.81 1.89
N LEU A 156 -8.17 -11.56 2.60
CA LEU A 156 -8.16 -13.02 2.64
C LEU A 156 -9.11 -13.60 3.70
N LEU A 157 -9.51 -12.77 4.66
CA LEU A 157 -10.43 -13.14 5.73
C LEU A 157 -11.88 -12.87 5.34
N ILE A 158 -12.14 -11.83 4.54
CA ILE A 158 -13.50 -11.43 4.11
C ILE A 158 -14.33 -12.60 3.56
N PRO A 159 -13.83 -13.45 2.63
CA PRO A 159 -14.62 -14.56 2.11
C PRO A 159 -14.92 -15.69 3.12
N LYS A 160 -14.26 -15.70 4.28
CA LYS A 160 -14.35 -16.77 5.28
C LYS A 160 -15.22 -16.42 6.47
N VAL A 161 -15.59 -15.15 6.60
CA VAL A 161 -16.39 -14.64 7.73
C VAL A 161 -17.81 -14.32 7.27
N ARG A 162 -18.71 -14.10 8.23
CA ARG A 162 -20.05 -13.60 7.92
C ARG A 162 -19.94 -12.26 7.18
N PRO A 163 -20.82 -11.97 6.20
CA PRO A 163 -20.76 -10.74 5.41
C PRO A 163 -20.66 -9.47 6.27
N THR A 164 -21.43 -9.39 7.35
CA THR A 164 -21.41 -8.26 8.30
C THR A 164 -20.06 -8.08 8.99
N LEU A 165 -19.40 -9.18 9.39
CA LEU A 165 -18.07 -9.11 9.98
C LEU A 165 -17.02 -8.73 8.92
N GLY A 166 -17.14 -9.26 7.70
CA GLY A 166 -16.28 -8.87 6.58
C GLY A 166 -16.39 -7.38 6.25
N MET A 167 -17.60 -6.82 6.32
CA MET A 167 -17.86 -5.38 6.19
C MET A 167 -17.12 -4.57 7.26
N LEU A 168 -17.29 -4.94 8.53
CA LEU A 168 -16.64 -4.26 9.66
C LEU A 168 -15.11 -4.31 9.53
N MET A 169 -14.55 -5.44 9.10
CA MET A 169 -13.12 -5.57 8.87
C MET A 169 -12.62 -4.66 7.73
N ALA A 170 -13.40 -4.49 6.66
CA ALA A 170 -13.03 -3.62 5.54
C ALA A 170 -12.98 -2.12 5.90
N VAL A 171 -13.65 -1.70 6.99
CA VAL A 171 -13.59 -0.32 7.50
C VAL A 171 -12.21 0.01 8.09
N ILE A 172 -11.55 -0.96 8.72
CA ILE A 172 -10.33 -0.72 9.51
C ILE A 172 -9.20 -0.11 8.67
N PRO A 173 -8.86 -0.61 7.46
CA PRO A 173 -7.87 0.06 6.60
C PRO A 173 -8.27 1.48 6.21
N GLY A 174 -9.57 1.74 6.02
CA GLY A 174 -10.10 3.08 5.71
C GLY A 174 -9.90 4.08 6.84
N LEU A 175 -9.93 3.62 8.09
CA LEU A 175 -9.63 4.43 9.27
C LEU A 175 -8.12 4.72 9.47
N ILE A 176 -7.26 3.99 8.76
CA ILE A 176 -5.81 4.26 8.71
C ILE A 176 -5.50 5.21 7.56
N HIS A 177 -6.14 5.01 6.41
CA HIS A 177 -6.02 5.90 5.27
C HIS A 177 -7.29 5.85 4.41
N SER A 178 -7.93 7.02 4.27
CA SER A 178 -9.20 7.19 3.54
C SER A 178 -9.23 6.62 2.13
N SER A 179 -8.10 6.55 1.42
CA SER A 179 -8.07 5.96 0.07
C SER A 179 -8.38 4.45 0.06
N MET A 180 -8.24 3.75 1.20
CA MET A 180 -8.62 2.34 1.31
C MET A 180 -10.13 2.13 1.44
N LEU A 181 -10.94 3.19 1.53
CA LEU A 181 -12.40 3.07 1.42
C LEU A 181 -12.83 2.49 0.06
N ILE A 182 -12.00 2.63 -0.98
CA ILE A 182 -12.19 1.99 -2.29
C ILE A 182 -12.29 0.45 -2.16
N ILE A 183 -11.58 -0.13 -1.19
CA ILE A 183 -11.59 -1.57 -0.93
C ILE A 183 -12.97 -1.98 -0.43
N MET A 184 -13.59 -1.17 0.41
CA MET A 184 -14.96 -1.41 0.87
C MET A 184 -15.96 -1.39 -0.28
N ILE A 185 -15.78 -0.46 -1.24
CA ILE A 185 -16.59 -0.43 -2.47
C ILE A 185 -16.37 -1.71 -3.28
N SER A 186 -15.13 -2.15 -3.43
CA SER A 186 -14.77 -3.32 -4.23
C SER A 186 -15.35 -4.64 -3.69
N THR A 187 -15.62 -4.73 -2.39
CA THR A 187 -16.22 -5.91 -1.74
C THR A 187 -17.76 -5.92 -1.79
N GLY A 188 -18.38 -5.01 -2.56
CA GLY A 188 -19.83 -4.89 -2.72
C GLY A 188 -20.55 -4.26 -1.54
N CYS A 189 -19.83 -3.95 -0.47
CA CYS A 189 -20.38 -3.42 0.77
C CYS A 189 -20.33 -1.90 0.86
N GLY A 190 -19.47 -1.27 0.06
CA GLY A 190 -19.21 0.16 0.13
C GLY A 190 -20.40 1.01 -0.29
N ILE A 191 -21.34 0.51 -1.10
CA ILE A 191 -22.55 1.27 -1.44
C ILE A 191 -23.43 1.45 -0.19
N LEU A 192 -23.63 0.39 0.61
CA LEU A 192 -24.47 0.46 1.80
C LEU A 192 -23.85 1.38 2.87
N LEU A 193 -22.53 1.31 3.05
CA LEU A 193 -21.80 2.16 4.00
C LEU A 193 -21.60 3.59 3.50
N LEU A 194 -21.48 3.82 2.18
CA LEU A 194 -21.53 5.14 1.57
C LEU A 194 -22.90 5.78 1.80
N LEU A 195 -23.98 5.03 1.56
CA LEU A 195 -25.35 5.48 1.82
C LEU A 195 -25.58 5.72 3.32
N LEU A 196 -25.02 4.89 4.20
CA LEU A 196 -25.06 5.11 5.65
C LEU A 196 -24.29 6.38 6.03
N GLY A 197 -23.10 6.60 5.46
CA GLY A 197 -22.30 7.80 5.69
C GLY A 197 -23.01 9.07 5.21
N ILE A 198 -23.59 9.03 4.01
CA ILE A 198 -24.43 10.12 3.49
C ILE A 198 -25.64 10.34 4.41
N GLY A 199 -26.32 9.27 4.82
CA GLY A 199 -27.47 9.33 5.72
C GLY A 199 -27.11 9.95 7.08
N ILE A 200 -25.95 9.60 7.65
CA ILE A 200 -25.44 10.16 8.91
C ILE A 200 -25.17 11.66 8.76
N VAL A 201 -24.55 12.10 7.65
CA VAL A 201 -24.32 13.53 7.39
C VAL A 201 -25.64 14.29 7.19
N VAL A 202 -26.63 13.69 6.54
CA VAL A 202 -27.95 14.29 6.36
C VAL A 202 -28.68 14.42 7.71
N MET A 203 -28.50 13.47 8.63
CA MET A 203 -29.16 13.46 9.94
C MET A 203 -28.51 14.40 10.97
N ASP A 204 -27.20 14.64 10.89
CA ASP A 204 -26.52 15.64 11.71
C ASP A 204 -25.63 16.55 10.84
N PRO A 205 -26.12 17.75 10.47
CA PRO A 205 -25.35 18.73 9.69
C PRO A 205 -24.06 19.19 10.39
N ARG A 206 -23.89 18.98 11.69
CA ARG A 206 -22.62 19.30 12.37
C ARG A 206 -21.49 18.37 11.91
N LEU A 207 -21.83 17.20 11.36
CA LEU A 207 -20.89 16.29 10.72
C LEU A 207 -20.42 16.77 9.34
N ILE A 208 -20.90 17.92 8.85
CA ILE A 208 -20.29 18.65 7.72
C ILE A 208 -18.82 19.00 8.03
N ALA A 209 -18.38 19.03 9.29
CA ALA A 209 -16.96 19.11 9.64
C ALA A 209 -16.12 17.98 8.98
N ILE A 210 -16.71 16.81 8.67
CA ILE A 210 -16.05 15.75 7.88
C ILE A 210 -15.82 16.22 6.44
N PHE A 211 -16.72 17.00 5.86
CA PHE A 211 -16.50 17.62 4.55
C PHE A 211 -15.38 18.67 4.60
N GLN A 212 -15.21 19.36 5.73
CA GLN A 212 -14.06 20.25 5.93
C GLN A 212 -12.75 19.46 5.93
N TYR A 213 -12.67 18.26 6.55
CA TYR A 213 -11.50 17.37 6.43
C TYR A 213 -11.15 17.07 4.97
N PHE A 214 -12.15 16.75 4.13
CA PHE A 214 -11.92 16.48 2.71
C PHE A 214 -11.52 17.74 1.92
N GLN A 215 -12.07 18.90 2.28
CA GLN A 215 -11.67 20.20 1.71
C GLN A 215 -10.22 20.56 2.07
N TYR A 216 -9.82 20.43 3.34
CA TYR A 216 -8.44 20.65 3.77
C TYR A 216 -7.47 19.68 3.08
N LYS A 217 -7.82 18.39 2.96
CA LYS A 217 -7.00 17.47 2.17
C LYS A 217 -6.93 17.89 0.70
N ALA A 218 -8.03 18.32 0.10
CA ALA A 218 -8.03 18.74 -1.30
C ALA A 218 -7.14 19.97 -1.53
N SER A 219 -7.12 20.93 -0.59
CA SER A 219 -6.23 22.09 -0.67
C SER A 219 -4.76 21.70 -0.52
N ASP A 220 -4.41 20.84 0.45
CA ASP A 220 -3.02 20.38 0.66
C ASP A 220 -2.44 19.72 -0.59
N TYR A 221 -3.29 19.03 -1.36
CA TYR A 221 -2.88 18.33 -2.59
C TYR A 221 -2.95 19.17 -3.87
N SER A 222 -3.50 20.38 -3.83
CA SER A 222 -3.59 21.27 -4.99
C SER A 222 -2.27 22.00 -5.30
N GLU A 223 -1.41 22.15 -4.30
CA GLU A 223 -0.13 22.89 -4.46
C GLU A 223 1.02 21.98 -4.91
N ILE A 224 0.86 20.66 -4.79
CA ILE A 224 1.90 19.68 -5.14
C ILE A 224 1.72 19.20 -6.58
N SER A 225 2.44 19.86 -7.49
CA SER A 225 2.49 19.47 -8.90
C SER A 225 3.25 18.16 -9.12
N ARG A 226 2.93 17.46 -10.23
CA ARG A 226 3.55 16.17 -10.58
C ARG A 226 5.03 16.34 -10.95
N PRO A 227 5.92 15.41 -10.55
CA PRO A 227 7.34 15.47 -10.90
C PRO A 227 7.63 15.24 -12.39
N SER A 228 6.76 14.52 -13.10
CA SER A 228 6.82 14.40 -14.57
C SER A 228 5.49 13.96 -15.17
N VAL A 229 5.30 14.21 -16.47
CA VAL A 229 4.14 13.74 -17.25
C VAL A 229 4.11 12.20 -17.37
N PHE A 230 5.27 11.56 -17.26
CA PHE A 230 5.44 10.12 -17.51
C PHE A 230 5.41 9.24 -16.26
N SER A 231 5.39 9.83 -15.06
CA SER A 231 5.40 9.07 -13.79
C SER A 231 4.23 8.11 -13.64
N GLY A 232 3.08 8.43 -14.26
CA GLY A 232 1.86 7.59 -14.24
C GLY A 232 1.80 6.51 -15.32
N LEU A 233 2.66 6.56 -16.36
CA LEU A 233 2.58 5.61 -17.48
C LEU A 233 2.85 4.17 -17.03
N PHE A 234 3.84 3.98 -16.16
CA PHE A 234 4.26 2.64 -15.79
C PHE A 234 3.18 1.89 -14.98
N PRO A 235 2.57 2.47 -13.93
CA PRO A 235 1.47 1.79 -13.24
C PRO A 235 0.23 1.58 -14.14
N ILE A 236 -0.04 2.46 -15.13
CA ILE A 236 -1.08 2.21 -16.15
C ILE A 236 -0.75 0.94 -16.96
N VAL A 237 0.48 0.84 -17.47
CA VAL A 237 0.93 -0.33 -18.22
C VAL A 237 0.82 -1.59 -17.37
N GLN A 238 1.18 -1.54 -16.08
CA GLN A 238 0.99 -2.66 -15.17
C GLN A 238 -0.48 -3.03 -15.00
N THR A 239 -1.37 -2.05 -14.77
CA THR A 239 -2.81 -2.29 -14.66
C THR A 239 -3.37 -2.99 -15.89
N ILE A 240 -3.05 -2.48 -17.09
CA ILE A 240 -3.50 -3.05 -18.36
C ILE A 240 -2.95 -4.47 -18.54
N ALA A 241 -1.66 -4.68 -18.27
CA ALA A 241 -1.02 -5.98 -18.44
C ALA A 241 -1.59 -7.02 -17.47
N ILE A 242 -1.85 -6.66 -16.21
CA ILE A 242 -2.49 -7.54 -15.22
C ILE A 242 -3.91 -7.93 -15.68
N ILE A 243 -4.70 -6.96 -16.14
CA ILE A 243 -6.06 -7.20 -16.69
C ILE A 243 -5.99 -8.13 -17.90
N PHE A 244 -5.04 -7.92 -18.80
CA PHE A 244 -4.88 -8.72 -20.00
C PHE A 244 -4.52 -10.17 -19.68
N ILE A 245 -3.57 -10.39 -18.76
CA ILE A 245 -3.22 -11.75 -18.28
C ILE A 245 -4.42 -12.42 -17.64
N ALA A 246 -5.14 -11.68 -16.78
CA ALA A 246 -6.33 -12.19 -16.12
C ALA A 246 -7.39 -12.63 -17.14
N ARG A 247 -7.58 -11.85 -18.22
CA ARG A 247 -8.54 -12.16 -19.28
C ARG A 247 -8.14 -13.39 -20.10
N ILE A 248 -6.88 -13.46 -20.56
CA ILE A 248 -6.36 -14.60 -21.34
C ILE A 248 -6.41 -15.88 -20.51
N SER A 249 -6.03 -15.78 -19.24
CA SER A 249 -5.95 -16.91 -18.32
C SER A 249 -7.30 -17.26 -17.68
N LYS A 250 -8.37 -16.58 -18.08
CA LYS A 250 -9.75 -16.74 -17.57
C LYS A 250 -9.85 -16.64 -16.04
N VAL A 251 -9.05 -15.77 -15.43
CA VAL A 251 -9.06 -15.51 -13.98
C VAL A 251 -10.38 -14.80 -13.62
N PRO A 252 -11.20 -15.36 -12.71
CA PRO A 252 -12.39 -14.66 -12.24
C PRO A 252 -11.98 -13.51 -11.32
N LEU A 253 -12.25 -12.27 -11.73
CA LEU A 253 -12.07 -11.07 -10.91
C LEU A 253 -13.41 -10.58 -10.40
N ARG A 254 -13.97 -11.29 -9.42
CA ARG A 254 -15.25 -10.95 -8.78
C ARG A 254 -15.13 -11.10 -7.27
N TRP A 255 -15.34 -10.01 -6.54
CA TRP A 255 -15.54 -9.96 -5.08
C TRP A 255 -16.87 -9.31 -4.72
N GLY A 256 -17.93 -9.62 -5.48
CA GLY A 256 -19.25 -8.99 -5.37
C GLY A 256 -19.53 -7.97 -6.47
N ILE A 257 -18.51 -7.26 -6.96
CA ILE A 257 -18.58 -6.40 -8.15
C ILE A 257 -17.54 -6.84 -9.19
N ASN A 258 -17.75 -6.46 -10.45
CA ASN A 258 -16.78 -6.64 -11.52
C ASN A 258 -15.53 -5.77 -11.26
N LEU A 259 -14.49 -6.38 -10.68
CA LEU A 259 -13.23 -5.69 -10.37
C LEU A 259 -12.51 -5.19 -11.63
N TYR A 260 -12.79 -5.76 -12.80
CA TYR A 260 -12.29 -5.22 -14.08
C TYR A 260 -12.80 -3.78 -14.28
N CYS A 261 -14.11 -3.56 -14.15
CA CYS A 261 -14.72 -2.26 -14.34
C CYS A 261 -14.23 -1.25 -13.31
N ILE A 262 -14.17 -1.64 -12.03
CA ILE A 262 -13.68 -0.76 -10.96
C ILE A 262 -12.23 -0.37 -11.21
N SER A 263 -11.37 -1.32 -11.58
CA SER A 263 -9.94 -1.04 -11.74
C SER A 263 -9.66 -0.18 -12.97
N ILE A 264 -10.40 -0.38 -14.06
CA ILE A 264 -10.33 0.49 -15.24
C ILE A 264 -10.83 1.89 -14.90
N LEU A 265 -11.98 2.00 -14.21
CA LEU A 265 -12.52 3.28 -13.78
C LEU A 265 -11.54 4.03 -12.87
N LEU A 266 -10.96 3.35 -11.88
CA LEU A 266 -9.94 3.92 -11.01
C LEU A 266 -8.68 4.32 -11.78
N ALA A 267 -8.23 3.53 -12.75
CA ALA A 267 -7.09 3.87 -13.59
C ALA A 267 -7.35 5.12 -14.45
N LEU A 268 -8.55 5.26 -15.02
CA LEU A 268 -8.93 6.44 -15.80
C LEU A 268 -9.08 7.67 -14.91
N LEU A 269 -9.78 7.55 -13.79
CA LEU A 269 -9.95 8.65 -12.82
C LEU A 269 -8.60 9.09 -12.25
N SER A 270 -7.73 8.14 -11.88
CA SER A 270 -6.39 8.45 -11.39
C SER A 270 -5.53 9.15 -12.43
N LEU A 271 -5.65 8.80 -13.72
CA LEU A 271 -4.96 9.49 -14.80
C LEU A 271 -5.40 10.96 -14.89
N VAL A 272 -6.72 11.21 -14.88
CA VAL A 272 -7.27 12.57 -14.90
C VAL A 272 -6.80 13.36 -13.67
N ILE A 273 -6.93 12.78 -12.47
CA ILE A 273 -6.51 13.42 -11.22
C ILE A 273 -4.99 13.65 -11.21
N SER A 274 -4.20 12.72 -11.77
CA SER A 274 -2.74 12.84 -11.83
C SER A 274 -2.25 14.03 -12.66
N TYR A 275 -3.11 14.57 -13.53
CA TYR A 275 -2.82 15.80 -14.25
C TYR A 275 -2.81 17.01 -13.32
N PHE A 276 -3.68 17.00 -12.30
CA PHE A 276 -3.86 18.09 -11.35
C PHE A 276 -3.08 17.89 -10.05
N SER A 277 -2.89 16.65 -9.60
CA SER A 277 -2.35 16.36 -8.26
C SER A 277 -1.62 15.03 -8.18
N MET A 278 -0.57 14.98 -7.37
CA MET A 278 0.15 13.75 -6.99
C MET A 278 -0.74 12.68 -6.35
N SER A 279 -1.90 13.05 -5.80
CA SER A 279 -2.89 12.12 -5.27
C SER A 279 -3.41 11.12 -6.32
N GLY A 280 -3.43 11.51 -7.61
CA GLY A 280 -3.80 10.62 -8.71
C GLY A 280 -2.83 9.44 -8.87
N LEU A 281 -1.52 9.68 -8.73
CA LEU A 281 -0.52 8.62 -8.81
C LEU A 281 -0.68 7.60 -7.67
N ARG A 282 -0.98 8.08 -6.45
CA ARG A 282 -1.27 7.22 -5.29
C ARG A 282 -2.55 6.40 -5.52
N LEU A 283 -3.59 7.00 -6.10
CA LEU A 283 -4.82 6.29 -6.46
C LEU A 283 -4.56 5.15 -7.46
N LEU A 284 -3.69 5.38 -8.42
CA LEU A 284 -3.30 4.38 -9.41
C LEU A 284 -2.52 3.22 -8.78
N GLN A 285 -1.61 3.50 -7.83
CA GLN A 285 -0.92 2.47 -7.06
C GLN A 285 -1.90 1.58 -6.27
N ILE A 286 -2.95 2.17 -5.69
CA ILE A 286 -4.01 1.40 -5.00
C ILE A 286 -4.72 0.47 -5.98
N ALA A 287 -5.03 0.97 -7.19
CA ALA A 287 -5.67 0.15 -8.22
C ALA A 287 -4.79 -1.04 -8.64
N VAL A 288 -3.49 -0.81 -8.86
CA VAL A 288 -2.52 -1.88 -9.15
C VAL A 288 -2.44 -2.89 -8.01
N PHE A 289 -2.35 -2.40 -6.77
CA PHE A 289 -2.29 -3.24 -5.56
C PHE A 289 -3.51 -4.15 -5.44
N LEU A 290 -4.71 -3.59 -5.57
CA LEU A 290 -5.96 -4.35 -5.48
C LEU A 290 -6.04 -5.40 -6.59
N LEU A 291 -5.78 -5.01 -7.83
CA LEU A 291 -5.79 -5.93 -8.96
C LEU A 291 -4.86 -7.11 -8.75
N ALA A 292 -3.63 -6.85 -8.30
CA ALA A 292 -2.65 -7.90 -8.15
C ALA A 292 -2.95 -8.83 -6.98
N ILE A 293 -3.46 -8.31 -5.85
CA ILE A 293 -3.96 -9.19 -4.78
C ILE A 293 -5.11 -10.05 -5.30
N SER A 294 -6.08 -9.45 -5.99
CA SER A 294 -7.24 -10.18 -6.52
C SER A 294 -6.83 -11.24 -7.53
N VAL A 295 -5.95 -10.90 -8.48
CA VAL A 295 -5.43 -11.83 -9.49
C VAL A 295 -4.62 -12.94 -8.83
N SER A 296 -3.68 -12.61 -7.95
CA SER A 296 -2.82 -13.62 -7.29
C SER A 296 -3.66 -14.56 -6.42
N SER A 297 -4.60 -14.02 -5.65
CA SER A 297 -5.52 -14.82 -4.85
C SER A 297 -6.43 -15.71 -5.71
N SER A 298 -6.95 -15.21 -6.82
CA SER A 298 -7.80 -16.01 -7.72
C SER A 298 -7.01 -17.08 -8.46
N ILE A 299 -5.80 -16.78 -8.92
CA ILE A 299 -4.90 -17.74 -9.58
C ILE A 299 -4.61 -18.93 -8.66
N GLU A 300 -4.35 -18.68 -7.37
CA GLU A 300 -4.06 -19.76 -6.41
C GLU A 300 -5.32 -20.48 -5.92
N ARG A 301 -6.48 -19.84 -5.92
CA ARG A 301 -7.75 -20.50 -5.58
C ARG A 301 -8.24 -21.44 -6.68
N GLU A 302 -8.20 -20.97 -7.93
CA GLU A 302 -8.70 -21.71 -9.09
C GLU A 302 -7.61 -22.61 -9.72
N ASN A 303 -6.42 -22.67 -9.11
CA ASN A 303 -5.25 -23.42 -9.58
C ASN A 303 -4.95 -23.21 -11.08
N ILE A 304 -4.94 -21.94 -11.50
CA ILE A 304 -4.80 -21.54 -12.90
C ILE A 304 -3.40 -21.91 -13.44
N THR A 305 -3.32 -22.05 -14.77
CA THR A 305 -2.11 -22.45 -15.51
C THR A 305 -0.84 -21.77 -15.00
N ILE A 306 0.25 -22.53 -14.99
CA ILE A 306 1.56 -22.04 -14.54
C ILE A 306 2.08 -20.87 -15.39
N LYS A 307 1.65 -20.79 -16.67
CA LYS A 307 1.96 -19.68 -17.57
C LYS A 307 1.45 -18.34 -17.02
N ALA A 308 0.22 -18.31 -16.51
CA ALA A 308 -0.36 -17.10 -15.92
C ALA A 308 0.45 -16.62 -14.70
N LYS A 309 0.89 -17.57 -13.86
CA LYS A 309 1.75 -17.29 -12.70
C LYS A 309 3.07 -16.63 -13.13
N TYR A 310 3.76 -17.17 -14.13
CA TYR A 310 5.00 -16.58 -14.63
C TYR A 310 4.82 -15.22 -15.30
N LEU A 311 3.72 -14.99 -16.02
CA LEU A 311 3.43 -13.69 -16.62
C LEU A 311 3.17 -12.60 -15.55
N VAL A 312 2.43 -12.93 -14.49
CA VAL A 312 2.22 -12.00 -13.36
C VAL A 312 3.55 -11.72 -12.64
N LEU A 313 4.37 -12.76 -12.44
CA LEU A 313 5.70 -12.61 -11.86
C LEU A 313 6.58 -11.67 -12.70
N LEU A 314 6.55 -11.81 -14.03
CA LEU A 314 7.30 -10.94 -14.94
C LEU A 314 6.87 -9.46 -14.81
N ILE A 315 5.57 -9.18 -14.76
CA ILE A 315 5.08 -7.81 -14.51
C ILE A 315 5.57 -7.28 -13.17
N GLY A 316 5.59 -8.14 -12.16
CA GLY A 316 6.14 -7.82 -10.85
C GLY A 316 7.61 -7.41 -10.91
N ILE A 317 8.43 -8.22 -11.58
CA ILE A 317 9.86 -7.92 -11.79
C ILE A 317 10.04 -6.61 -12.56
N LEU A 318 9.25 -6.36 -13.61
CA LEU A 318 9.27 -5.08 -14.32
C LEU A 318 8.90 -3.91 -13.40
N GLY A 319 7.96 -4.13 -12.47
CA GLY A 319 7.58 -3.19 -11.42
C GLY A 319 8.75 -2.75 -10.57
N VAL A 320 9.43 -3.77 -10.09
CA VAL A 320 10.63 -3.65 -9.29
C VAL A 320 11.76 -2.95 -10.05
N VAL A 321 12.02 -3.31 -11.32
CA VAL A 321 13.03 -2.66 -12.17
C VAL A 321 12.70 -1.19 -12.40
N ASN A 322 11.43 -0.86 -12.68
CA ASN A 322 11.02 0.54 -12.85
C ASN A 322 11.18 1.34 -11.54
N PHE A 323 10.89 0.74 -10.40
CA PHE A 323 11.13 1.35 -9.09
C PHE A 323 12.62 1.67 -8.88
N LEU A 324 13.51 0.73 -9.20
CA LEU A 324 14.96 0.98 -9.13
C LEU A 324 15.42 2.05 -10.10
N ARG A 325 14.85 2.07 -11.30
CA ARG A 325 15.11 3.13 -12.28
C ARG A 325 14.80 4.50 -11.67
N GLN A 326 13.69 4.62 -10.94
CA GLN A 326 13.33 5.86 -10.25
C GLN A 326 14.32 6.23 -9.15
N ILE A 327 14.82 5.26 -8.37
CA ILE A 327 15.82 5.50 -7.33
C ILE A 327 17.17 5.91 -7.93
N PHE A 328 17.71 5.15 -8.90
CA PHE A 328 19.09 5.31 -9.36
C PHE A 328 19.27 6.36 -10.45
N LEU A 329 18.32 6.51 -11.38
CA LEU A 329 18.53 7.36 -12.56
C LEU A 329 18.00 8.78 -12.38
N VAL A 330 17.04 9.00 -11.50
CA VAL A 330 16.39 10.33 -11.39
C VAL A 330 17.19 11.26 -10.46
N GLY A 331 18.12 10.73 -9.65
CA GLY A 331 19.10 11.49 -8.87
C GLY A 331 18.49 12.46 -7.83
N PRO A 332 19.29 13.15 -7.02
CA PRO A 332 18.79 14.12 -6.04
C PRO A 332 18.21 15.40 -6.70
N GLU A 333 18.61 15.73 -7.93
CA GLU A 333 18.24 16.97 -8.63
C GLU A 333 16.76 17.03 -9.05
N GLY A 334 16.04 15.90 -9.04
CA GLY A 334 14.63 15.83 -9.43
C GLY A 334 13.61 15.99 -8.30
N ASN A 335 14.01 16.45 -7.09
CA ASN A 335 13.20 16.27 -5.86
C ASN A 335 12.76 14.80 -5.72
N VAL A 336 13.66 13.88 -6.05
CA VAL A 336 13.32 12.47 -6.10
C VAL A 336 13.14 11.97 -4.69
N LEU A 337 12.05 11.22 -4.50
CA LEU A 337 11.56 10.66 -3.24
C LEU A 337 12.59 9.86 -2.41
N PHE A 338 13.81 9.64 -2.91
CA PHE A 338 14.71 8.58 -2.45
C PHE A 338 16.23 8.94 -2.44
N ALA A 339 16.65 10.21 -2.39
CA ALA A 339 18.09 10.55 -2.31
C ALA A 339 18.43 11.75 -1.39
N PRO A 340 19.60 11.78 -0.71
CA PRO A 340 20.43 10.66 -0.27
C PRO A 340 20.05 10.21 1.15
N TYR A 341 20.12 8.90 1.39
CA TYR A 341 19.96 8.33 2.72
C TYR A 341 21.25 8.57 3.50
N ASP A 342 21.23 9.52 4.43
CA ASP A 342 22.16 9.50 5.54
C ASP A 342 21.72 8.35 6.47
N PHE A 343 22.19 7.14 6.15
CA PHE A 343 22.09 6.02 7.07
C PHE A 343 22.96 6.36 8.29
N PHE A 344 22.37 6.27 9.49
CA PHE A 344 23.10 6.44 10.75
C PHE A 344 24.02 5.27 11.04
#